data_AF-A0A1Y6B3K4-F1
#
_entry.id   AF-A0A1Y6B3K4-F1
#
_cell.length_a   1.000
_cell.length_b   1.000
_cell.length_c   1.000
_cell.angle_alpha   90.00
_cell.angle_beta   90.00
_cell.angle_gamma   90.00
#
_symmetry.space_group_name_H-M   'P 1'
#
loop_
_entity.id
_entity.type
_entity.pdbx_description
1 polymer ?
#
loop_
_entity_poly.entity_id
_entity_poly.type
_entity_poly.pdbx_seq_one_letter_code
_entity_poly.pdbx_strand_id
1 'polypeptide(L)'
;MASRRDKKKSPSDLAESTQIDFDALDEFCAGIELEDIEFDKWCDHHNSLDLEISLKVDPQEARHGCIKEVELSRAVTETVGDEAVSKREKIKHQIEIKPGTPNGHRITLDGYGDKEHGQCGHLHVTIRYA
;
A
#
# COMPACT_ATOMS: atom_id res chain seq x y z
N MET A 1 -41.19 -52.54 3.16
CA MET A 1 -40.80 -51.19 3.62
C MET A 1 -39.64 -51.33 4.59
N ALA A 2 -38.41 -51.07 4.14
CA ALA A 2 -37.20 -51.23 4.95
C ALA A 2 -36.69 -49.85 5.38
N SER A 3 -36.77 -49.59 6.69
CA SER A 3 -36.29 -48.35 7.32
C SER A 3 -34.76 -48.38 7.41
N ARG A 4 -34.08 -47.52 6.64
CA ARG A 4 -32.64 -47.31 6.73
C ARG A 4 -32.34 -46.46 7.96
N ARG A 5 -31.65 -47.03 8.95
CA ARG A 5 -31.08 -46.29 10.08
C ARG A 5 -29.78 -45.64 9.63
N ASP A 6 -29.75 -44.31 9.60
CA ASP A 6 -28.51 -43.55 9.49
C ASP A 6 -27.66 -43.77 10.75
N LYS A 7 -26.54 -44.47 10.59
CA LYS A 7 -25.45 -44.50 11.57
C LYS A 7 -24.79 -43.13 11.59
N LYS A 8 -25.15 -42.29 12.56
CA LYS A 8 -24.35 -41.11 12.92
C LYS A 8 -22.95 -41.59 13.34
N LYS A 9 -21.92 -41.24 12.57
CA LYS A 9 -20.52 -41.39 12.98
C LYS A 9 -20.28 -40.53 14.22
N SER A 10 -19.64 -41.11 15.23
CA SER A 10 -19.28 -40.44 16.48
C SER A 10 -18.22 -39.36 16.24
N PRO A 11 -18.18 -38.27 17.03
CA PRO A 11 -17.23 -37.16 16.86
C PRO A 11 -15.76 -37.50 17.13
N SER A 12 -15.46 -38.77 17.42
CA SER A 12 -14.15 -39.25 17.87
C SER A 12 -13.14 -39.49 16.75
N ASP A 13 -13.56 -39.37 15.48
CA ASP A 13 -12.69 -39.65 14.31
C ASP A 13 -12.03 -38.38 13.72
N LEU A 14 -12.12 -37.23 14.41
CA LEU A 14 -11.56 -35.94 13.95
C LEU A 14 -10.32 -35.50 14.76
N ALA A 15 -9.73 -36.41 15.54
CA ALA A 15 -8.46 -36.19 16.21
C ALA A 15 -7.31 -36.84 15.42
N GLU A 16 -7.21 -36.56 14.12
CA GLU A 16 -5.94 -36.72 13.40
C GLU A 16 -5.05 -35.55 13.79
N SER A 17 -4.22 -35.84 14.80
CA SER A 17 -2.94 -35.22 15.11
C SER A 17 -2.51 -34.08 14.17
N THR A 18 -2.85 -32.85 14.53
CA THR A 18 -2.06 -31.70 14.11
C THR A 18 -0.78 -31.71 14.96
N GLN A 19 0.13 -32.66 14.69
CA GLN A 19 1.50 -32.54 15.14
C GLN A 19 2.06 -31.33 14.39
N ILE A 20 2.09 -30.20 15.08
CA ILE A 20 2.78 -29.01 14.60
C ILE A 20 4.25 -29.41 14.51
N ASP A 21 4.75 -29.51 13.29
CA ASP A 21 6.15 -29.75 13.02
C ASP A 21 6.90 -28.48 13.40
N PHE A 22 7.44 -28.47 14.62
CA PHE A 22 8.17 -27.33 15.17
C PHE A 22 9.46 -27.07 14.38
N ASP A 23 10.04 -28.07 13.73
CA ASP A 23 11.23 -27.90 12.90
C ASP A 23 10.87 -27.12 11.61
N ALA A 24 9.72 -27.42 11.02
CA ALA A 24 9.18 -26.67 9.88
C ALA A 24 8.79 -25.23 10.26
N LEU A 25 8.31 -25.01 11.48
CA LEU A 25 8.00 -23.67 12.00
C LEU A 25 9.28 -22.85 12.24
N ASP A 26 10.33 -23.46 12.77
CA ASP A 26 11.63 -22.83 12.98
C ASP A 26 12.30 -22.47 11.65
N GLU A 27 12.24 -23.35 10.64
CA GLU A 27 12.74 -23.07 9.29
C GLU A 27 11.97 -21.91 8.64
N PHE A 28 10.65 -21.86 8.83
CA PHE A 28 9.82 -20.74 8.36
C PHE A 28 10.17 -19.42 9.06
N CYS A 29 10.33 -19.43 10.38
CA CYS A 29 10.67 -18.23 11.15
C CYS A 29 12.09 -17.73 10.83
N ALA A 30 13.04 -18.63 10.62
CA ALA A 30 14.41 -18.30 10.22
C ALA A 30 14.50 -17.70 8.81
N GLY A 31 13.52 -17.96 7.95
CA GLY A 31 13.42 -17.37 6.60
C GLY A 31 12.77 -15.99 6.57
N ILE A 32 12.24 -15.48 7.69
CA ILE A 32 11.61 -14.17 7.77
C ILE A 32 12.63 -13.15 8.25
N GLU A 33 13.10 -12.30 7.34
CA GLU A 33 13.80 -11.08 7.70
C GLU A 33 12.77 -10.06 8.21
N LEU A 34 12.71 -9.89 9.52
CA LEU A 34 11.93 -8.81 10.14
C LEU A 34 12.80 -7.56 10.15
N GLU A 35 12.40 -6.52 9.42
CA GLU A 35 12.97 -5.19 9.60
C GLU A 35 12.48 -4.63 10.94
N ASP A 36 13.43 -4.30 11.83
CA ASP A 36 13.15 -3.53 13.04
C ASP A 36 12.77 -2.09 12.63
N ILE A 37 11.50 -1.89 12.33
CA ILE A 37 10.95 -0.55 12.17
C ILE A 37 10.63 -0.04 13.58
N GLU A 38 11.39 0.95 14.04
CA GLU A 38 11.06 1.68 15.27
C GLU A 38 9.59 2.14 15.20
N PHE A 39 8.79 1.80 16.21
CA PHE A 39 7.34 2.09 16.22
C PHE A 39 7.03 3.56 15.92
N ASP A 40 7.89 4.48 16.37
CA ASP A 40 7.78 5.90 16.09
C ASP A 40 7.91 6.21 14.59
N LYS A 41 8.84 5.57 13.87
CA LYS A 41 8.96 5.69 12.41
C LYS A 41 7.77 5.08 11.68
N TRP A 42 7.22 4.00 12.20
CA TRP A 42 6.00 3.40 11.66
C TRP A 42 4.81 4.35 11.82
N CYS A 43 4.65 4.95 13.00
CA CYS A 43 3.63 5.96 13.27
C CYS A 43 3.82 7.21 12.39
N ASP A 44 5.04 7.72 12.26
CA ASP A 44 5.34 8.88 11.41
C ASP A 44 5.00 8.60 9.94
N HIS A 45 5.31 7.40 9.45
CA HIS A 45 4.96 6.98 8.09
C HIS A 45 3.45 6.84 7.90
N HIS A 46 2.75 6.21 8.84
CA HIS A 46 1.31 5.96 8.73
C HIS A 46 0.43 7.17 9.03
N ASN A 47 0.94 8.15 9.79
CA ASN A 47 0.30 9.44 10.03
C ASN A 47 0.72 10.49 9.00
N SER A 48 1.59 10.14 8.06
CA SER A 48 2.01 11.07 7.02
C SER A 48 0.83 11.37 6.09
N LEU A 49 0.63 12.65 5.81
CA LEU A 49 -0.27 13.10 4.76
C LEU A 49 0.37 12.97 3.37
N ASP A 50 1.64 12.56 3.30
CA ASP A 50 2.35 12.43 2.03
C ASP A 50 1.91 11.17 1.28
N LEU A 51 1.78 11.30 -0.03
CA LEU A 51 1.49 10.21 -0.94
C LEU A 51 2.74 9.85 -1.73
N GLU A 52 2.94 8.56 -1.99
CA GLU A 52 4.05 8.09 -2.82
C GLU A 52 3.53 7.26 -3.99
N ILE A 53 4.01 7.56 -5.20
CA ILE A 53 3.70 6.80 -6.40
C ILE A 53 4.95 6.54 -7.22
N SER A 54 4.96 5.41 -7.93
CA SER A 54 5.96 5.10 -8.93
C SER A 54 5.40 5.36 -10.33
N LEU A 55 6.00 6.30 -11.05
CA LEU A 55 5.63 6.61 -12.43
C LEU A 55 6.51 5.82 -13.39
N LYS A 56 5.89 4.88 -14.11
CA LYS A 56 6.57 4.10 -15.16
C LYS A 56 6.77 4.96 -16.40
N VAL A 57 8.00 5.06 -16.86
CA VAL A 57 8.40 5.83 -18.05
C VAL A 57 9.25 4.95 -18.96
N ASP A 58 9.00 5.00 -20.27
CA ASP A 58 9.85 4.29 -21.22
C ASP A 58 11.27 4.91 -21.24
N PRO A 59 12.35 4.13 -21.27
CA PRO A 59 13.71 4.68 -21.38
C PRO A 59 13.90 5.69 -22.52
N GLN A 60 13.23 5.51 -23.67
CA GLN A 60 13.26 6.46 -24.79
C GLN A 60 12.52 7.75 -24.46
N GLU A 61 11.38 7.67 -23.78
CA GLU A 61 10.66 8.86 -23.31
C GLU A 61 11.48 9.63 -22.28
N ALA A 62 12.11 8.93 -21.33
CA ALA A 62 13.01 9.56 -20.35
C ALA A 62 14.22 10.22 -21.03
N ARG A 63 14.74 9.63 -22.11
CA ARG A 63 15.87 10.19 -22.87
C ARG A 63 15.52 11.48 -23.60
N HIS A 64 14.33 11.58 -24.21
CA HIS A 64 13.92 12.73 -25.02
C HIS A 64 13.06 13.74 -24.25
N GLY A 65 12.61 13.39 -23.05
CA GLY A 65 11.62 14.12 -22.29
C GLY A 65 10.20 13.79 -22.73
N CYS A 66 9.26 13.83 -21.79
CA CYS A 66 7.84 13.60 -22.04
C CYS A 66 6.97 14.28 -20.99
N ILE A 67 5.66 14.37 -21.25
CA ILE A 67 4.67 14.79 -20.26
C ILE A 67 3.76 13.59 -19.99
N LYS A 68 3.57 13.24 -18.72
CA LYS A 68 2.65 12.18 -18.29
C LYS A 68 1.56 12.77 -17.41
N GLU A 69 0.31 12.41 -17.68
CA GLU A 69 -0.78 12.67 -16.75
C GLU A 69 -0.81 11.59 -15.67
N VAL A 70 -0.80 12.01 -14.41
CA VAL A 70 -1.09 11.14 -13.25
C VAL A 70 -2.48 11.46 -12.74
N GLU A 71 -3.28 10.42 -12.55
CA GLU A 71 -4.57 10.50 -11.87
C GLU A 71 -4.45 9.75 -10.54
N LEU A 72 -4.80 10.42 -9.45
CA LEU A 72 -4.73 9.86 -8.11
C LEU A 72 -5.95 10.23 -7.28
N SER A 73 -6.17 9.47 -6.21
CA SER A 73 -7.27 9.67 -5.29
C SER A 73 -6.70 9.93 -3.90
N ARG A 74 -6.82 11.16 -3.39
CA ARG A 74 -6.37 11.55 -2.06
C ARG A 74 -7.51 11.48 -1.03
N ALA A 75 -7.19 11.26 0.23
CA ALA A 75 -8.11 11.45 1.34
C ALA A 75 -8.16 12.93 1.74
N VAL A 76 -9.36 13.40 2.03
CA VAL A 76 -9.62 14.74 2.57
C VAL A 76 -10.48 14.58 3.81
N THR A 77 -9.90 14.89 4.96
CA THR A 77 -10.56 14.87 6.27
C THR A 77 -10.85 16.31 6.70
N GLU A 78 -12.12 16.61 6.87
CA GLU A 78 -12.63 17.92 7.29
C GLU A 78 -13.50 17.77 8.54
N THR A 79 -13.44 18.74 9.44
CA THR A 79 -14.31 18.81 10.60
C THR A 79 -15.61 19.53 10.21
N VAL A 80 -16.75 18.86 10.33
CA VAL A 80 -18.07 19.42 10.06
C VAL A 80 -18.85 19.41 11.38
N GLY A 81 -18.91 20.55 12.07
CA GLY A 81 -19.43 20.62 13.43
C GLY A 81 -18.49 19.90 14.40
N ASP A 82 -18.99 18.89 15.10
CA ASP A 82 -18.22 18.05 16.03
C ASP A 82 -17.75 16.71 15.41
N GLU A 83 -18.06 16.46 14.15
CA GLU A 83 -17.74 15.20 13.46
C GLU A 83 -16.60 15.37 12.46
N ALA A 84 -15.68 14.39 12.43
CA ALA A 84 -14.68 14.27 11.39
C ALA A 84 -15.25 13.51 10.20
N VAL A 85 -15.29 14.15 9.03
CA VAL A 85 -15.80 13.57 7.78
C VAL A 85 -14.63 13.36 6.83
N SER A 86 -14.41 12.11 6.43
CA SER A 86 -13.40 11.76 5.42
C SER A 86 -14.06 11.48 4.07
N LYS A 87 -13.54 12.13 3.02
CA LYS A 87 -13.96 11.93 1.62
C LYS A 87 -12.74 11.65 0.74
N ARG A 88 -12.96 11.01 -0.40
CA ARG A 88 -11.93 10.83 -1.43
C ARG A 88 -12.09 11.87 -2.52
N GLU A 89 -10.99 12.53 -2.88
CA GLU A 89 -10.93 13.51 -3.97
C GLU A 89 -10.02 12.98 -5.08
N LYS A 90 -10.51 13.00 -6.32
CA LYS A 90 -9.71 12.65 -7.50
C LYS A 90 -8.97 13.87 -8.03
N ILE A 91 -7.67 13.73 -8.26
CA ILE A 91 -6.82 14.78 -8.81
C ILE A 91 -6.16 14.25 -10.08
N LYS A 92 -6.06 15.12 -11.09
CA LYS A 92 -5.25 14.91 -12.28
C LYS A 92 -4.14 15.95 -12.30
N HIS A 93 -2.92 15.52 -12.59
CA HIS A 93 -1.77 16.42 -12.70
C HIS A 93 -0.85 15.98 -13.84
N GLN A 94 -0.25 16.96 -14.53
CA GLN A 94 0.72 16.69 -15.58
C GLN A 94 2.13 16.82 -15.03
N ILE A 95 2.92 15.77 -15.19
CA ILE A 95 4.31 15.72 -14.77
C ILE A 95 5.19 15.82 -16.01
N GLU A 96 6.01 16.87 -16.04
CA GLU A 96 7.03 17.04 -17.06
C GLU A 96 8.29 16.25 -16.66
N ILE A 97 8.65 15.27 -17.50
CA ILE A 97 9.89 14.51 -17.40
C ILE A 97 10.90 15.17 -18.33
N LYS A 98 11.95 15.75 -17.76
CA LYS A 98 13.00 16.39 -18.56
C LYS A 98 13.85 15.34 -19.29
N PRO A 99 14.40 15.67 -20.47
CA PRO A 99 15.32 14.79 -21.18
C PRO A 99 16.49 14.37 -20.28
N GLY A 100 16.77 13.07 -20.22
CA GLY A 100 17.83 12.49 -19.40
C GLY A 100 17.49 12.33 -17.91
N THR A 101 16.22 12.48 -17.51
CA THR A 101 15.80 12.23 -16.11
C THR A 101 16.15 10.80 -15.70
N PRO A 102 16.94 10.58 -14.63
CA PRO A 102 17.43 9.26 -14.29
C PRO A 102 16.35 8.35 -13.68
N ASN A 103 16.55 7.04 -13.79
CA ASN A 103 15.76 6.06 -13.04
C ASN A 103 15.94 6.29 -11.53
N GLY A 104 14.84 6.23 -10.79
CA GLY A 104 14.80 6.52 -9.35
C GLY A 104 14.73 8.01 -9.01
N HIS A 105 14.72 8.92 -9.99
CA HIS A 105 14.53 10.34 -9.72
C HIS A 105 13.20 10.60 -9.01
N ARG A 106 13.20 11.42 -7.96
CA ARG A 106 12.03 11.76 -7.16
C ARG A 106 11.60 13.19 -7.44
N ILE A 107 10.36 13.36 -7.87
CA ILE A 107 9.69 14.64 -8.06
C ILE A 107 8.74 14.84 -6.89
N THR A 108 8.78 16.00 -6.24
CA THR A 108 7.89 16.34 -5.12
C THR A 108 6.90 17.41 -5.58
N LEU A 109 5.62 17.16 -5.34
CA LEU A 109 4.53 18.09 -5.63
C LEU A 109 3.86 18.51 -4.31
N ASP A 110 4.02 19.77 -3.95
CA ASP A 110 3.55 20.30 -2.67
C ASP A 110 2.02 20.48 -2.65
N GLY A 111 1.37 19.98 -1.59
CA GLY A 111 -0.08 20.08 -1.43
C GLY A 111 -0.91 19.14 -2.30
N TYR A 112 -0.27 18.10 -2.85
CA TYR A 112 -0.91 17.04 -3.65
C TYR A 112 -1.08 15.73 -2.87
N GLY A 113 -0.62 15.66 -1.63
CA GLY A 113 -0.88 14.56 -0.71
C GLY A 113 -2.29 14.59 -0.13
N ASP A 114 -2.52 13.75 0.86
CA ASP A 114 -3.74 13.75 1.66
C ASP A 114 -3.88 15.07 2.43
N LYS A 115 -5.12 15.40 2.81
CA LYS A 115 -5.46 16.66 3.46
C LYS A 115 -6.22 16.39 4.75
N GLU A 116 -5.75 16.97 5.83
CA GLU A 116 -6.38 16.85 7.14
C GLU A 116 -6.28 18.17 7.90
N HIS A 117 -7.41 18.64 8.44
CA HIS A 117 -7.49 19.86 9.26
C HIS A 117 -6.78 21.11 8.68
N GLY A 118 -6.79 21.25 7.35
CA GLY A 118 -6.15 22.37 6.64
C GLY A 118 -4.67 22.18 6.34
N GLN A 119 -4.04 21.13 6.83
CA GLN A 119 -2.72 20.67 6.39
C GLN A 119 -2.86 19.77 5.17
N CYS A 120 -1.84 19.79 4.32
CA CYS A 120 -1.80 18.94 3.13
C CYS A 120 -0.39 18.40 2.96
N GLY A 121 -0.28 17.10 2.75
CA GLY A 121 1.00 16.47 2.46
C GLY A 121 1.48 16.72 1.03
N HIS A 122 2.65 16.17 0.75
CA HIS A 122 3.29 16.20 -0.55
C HIS A 122 2.96 14.93 -1.34
N LEU A 123 3.01 15.01 -2.66
CA LEU A 123 3.04 13.83 -3.51
C LEU A 123 4.46 13.62 -4.00
N HIS A 124 5.02 12.46 -3.68
CA HIS A 124 6.32 12.02 -4.14
C HIS A 124 6.17 11.05 -5.30
N VAL A 125 6.70 11.44 -6.45
CA VAL A 125 6.66 10.66 -7.69
C VAL A 125 8.05 10.15 -8.00
N THR A 126 8.25 8.84 -7.89
CA THR A 126 9.52 8.20 -8.24
C THR A 126 9.45 7.70 -9.69
N ILE A 127 10.36 8.17 -10.53
CA ILE A 127 10.47 7.74 -11.93
C ILE A 127 11.07 6.34 -11.96
N ARG A 128 10.39 5.40 -12.61
CA ARG A 128 10.85 4.03 -12.80
C ARG A 128 10.83 3.70 -14.29
N TYR A 129 11.96 3.23 -14.80
CA TYR A 129 11.98 2.75 -16.19
C TYR A 129 11.19 1.45 -16.30
N ALA A 130 10.31 1.38 -17.30
CA ALA A 130 9.50 0.20 -17.61
C ALA A 130 10.32 -0.89 -18.31
#